data_AF-A0A2V9V6N7-F1
#
_entry.id   AF-A0A2V9V6N7-F1
#
_cell.length_a   1.000
_cell.length_b   1.000
_cell.length_c   1.000
_cell.angle_alpha   90.00
_cell.angle_beta   90.00
_cell.angle_gamma   90.00
#
_symmetry.space_group_name_H-M   'P 1'
#
loop_
_entity.id
_entity.type
_entity.pdbx_description
1 polymer ?
#
loop_
_entity_poly.entity_id
_entity_poly.type
_entity_poly.pdbx_seq_one_letter_code
_entity_poly.pdbx_strand_id
1 'polypeptide(L)'
;MDSVEESRKQELSEYIDCLLNAWCHRRCLKALRYLLQAWPMPSGLADDWSNLGVSLKDVRTFARDELTPYETEQLERLIHAVEAVTCRES
;
A
#
# COMPACT_ATOMS: atom_id res chain seq x y z
N MET A 1 8.50 13.91 -18.58
CA MET A 1 8.58 12.44 -18.42
C MET A 1 7.80 11.99 -17.18
N ASP A 2 7.06 12.92 -16.58
CA ASP A 2 6.50 12.86 -15.23
C ASP A 2 5.04 12.39 -15.24
N SER A 3 4.32 12.58 -16.36
CA SER A 3 2.91 12.19 -16.48
C SER A 3 2.66 10.68 -16.34
N VAL A 4 3.56 9.83 -16.85
CA VAL A 4 3.42 8.36 -16.75
C VAL A 4 3.72 7.85 -15.33
N GLU A 5 4.58 8.55 -14.60
CA GLU A 5 4.87 8.20 -13.21
C GLU A 5 3.74 8.63 -12.30
N GLU A 6 3.23 9.84 -12.48
CA GLU A 6 2.09 10.35 -11.73
C GLU A 6 0.84 9.49 -11.95
N SER A 7 0.57 9.05 -13.18
CA SER A 7 -0.53 8.11 -13.45
C SER A 7 -0.37 6.77 -12.72
N ARG A 8 0.85 6.22 -12.64
CA ARG A 8 1.10 4.99 -11.87
C ARG A 8 0.92 5.20 -10.37
N LYS A 9 1.42 6.31 -9.84
CA LYS A 9 1.25 6.72 -8.43
C LYS A 9 -0.24 6.87 -8.09
N GLN A 10 -1.03 7.45 -9.00
CA GLN A 10 -2.48 7.57 -8.86
C GLN A 10 -3.19 6.20 -8.89
N GLU A 11 -2.87 5.33 -9.87
CA GLU A 11 -3.43 3.97 -9.96
C GLU A 11 -3.16 3.15 -8.69
N LEU A 12 -1.94 3.25 -8.14
CA LEU A 12 -1.59 2.59 -6.88
C LEU A 12 -2.42 3.12 -5.71
N SER A 13 -2.66 4.43 -5.68
CA SER A 13 -3.44 5.08 -4.63
C SER A 13 -4.90 4.61 -4.64
N GLU A 14 -5.52 4.56 -5.81
CA GLU A 14 -6.89 4.04 -5.98
C GLU A 14 -7.00 2.56 -5.58
N TYR A 15 -5.95 1.79 -5.88
CA TYR A 15 -5.88 0.39 -5.50
C TYR A 15 -5.81 0.19 -3.97
N ILE A 16 -5.02 1.02 -3.29
CA ILE A 16 -4.91 1.04 -1.82
C ILE A 16 -6.25 1.42 -1.20
N ASP A 17 -6.94 2.42 -1.73
CA ASP A 17 -8.26 2.82 -1.24
C ASP A 17 -9.29 1.69 -1.37
N CYS A 18 -9.22 0.90 -2.45
CA CYS A 18 -10.09 -0.28 -2.60
C CYS A 18 -9.80 -1.34 -1.53
N LEU A 19 -8.52 -1.63 -1.24
CA LEU A 19 -8.13 -2.56 -0.18
C LEU A 19 -8.56 -2.07 1.21
N LEU A 20 -8.34 -0.79 1.50
CA LEU A 20 -8.76 -0.17 2.76
C LEU A 20 -10.27 -0.25 2.94
N ASN A 21 -11.04 0.05 1.89
CA ASN A 21 -12.49 -0.10 1.94
C ASN A 21 -12.90 -1.54 2.23
N ALA A 22 -12.30 -2.54 1.57
CA ALA A 22 -12.60 -3.95 1.84
C ALA A 22 -12.29 -4.33 3.31
N TRP A 23 -11.14 -3.90 3.83
CA TRP A 23 -10.73 -4.14 5.22
C TRP A 23 -11.61 -3.42 6.23
N CYS A 24 -12.09 -2.20 5.92
CA CYS A 24 -13.06 -1.49 6.73
C CYS A 24 -14.38 -2.26 6.85
N HIS A 25 -14.90 -2.78 5.73
CA HIS A 25 -16.14 -3.59 5.74
C HIS A 25 -15.99 -4.88 6.55
N ARG A 26 -14.80 -5.50 6.51
CA ARG A 26 -14.50 -6.75 7.22
C ARG A 26 -13.95 -6.55 8.63
N ARG A 27 -13.72 -5.30 9.05
CA ARG A 27 -13.11 -4.92 10.33
C ARG A 27 -11.74 -5.59 10.56
N CYS A 28 -10.89 -5.60 9.53
CA CYS A 28 -9.50 -6.07 9.62
C CYS A 28 -8.65 -5.01 10.36
N LEU A 29 -8.84 -4.93 11.68
CA LEU A 29 -8.30 -3.84 12.51
C LEU A 29 -6.77 -3.86 12.59
N LYS A 30 -6.11 -5.02 12.53
CA LYS A 30 -4.64 -5.08 12.50
C LYS A 30 -4.12 -4.57 11.18
N ALA A 31 -4.71 -5.01 10.06
CA ALA A 31 -4.31 -4.55 8.74
C ALA A 31 -4.47 -3.02 8.61
N LEU A 32 -5.63 -2.51 9.03
CA LEU A 32 -5.90 -1.07 9.07
C LEU A 32 -4.92 -0.32 9.98
N ARG A 33 -4.60 -0.86 11.16
CA ARG A 33 -3.66 -0.23 12.10
C ARG A 33 -2.27 -0.02 11.50
N TYR A 34 -1.76 -0.97 10.72
CA TYR A 34 -0.43 -0.84 10.11
C TYR A 34 -0.47 0.09 8.89
N LEU A 35 -1.52 -0.01 8.06
CA LEU A 35 -1.57 0.76 6.83
C LEU A 35 -1.92 2.24 7.06
N LEU A 36 -2.83 2.56 7.97
CA LEU A 36 -3.25 3.94 8.28
C LEU A 36 -2.15 4.78 8.94
N GLN A 37 -1.02 4.19 9.34
CA GLN A 37 0.14 4.96 9.81
C GLN A 37 0.88 5.65 8.66
N ALA A 38 0.77 5.12 7.45
CA ALA A 38 1.40 5.65 6.24
C ALA A 38 0.36 6.13 5.20
N TRP A 39 -0.94 6.09 5.52
CA TRP A 39 -2.03 6.44 4.60
C TRP A 39 -3.11 7.31 5.25
N PRO A 40 -3.61 8.36 4.57
CA PRO A 40 -3.18 8.87 3.26
C PRO A 40 -1.81 9.57 3.32
N MET A 41 -1.06 9.50 2.22
CA MET A 41 0.30 10.09 2.13
C MET A 41 0.23 11.63 2.11
N PRO A 42 0.90 12.33 3.04
CA PRO A 42 0.77 13.78 3.19
C PRO A 42 1.49 14.60 2.10
N SER A 43 2.55 14.08 1.49
CA SER A 43 3.34 14.79 0.46
C SER A 43 3.43 14.04 -0.87
N GLY A 44 3.23 12.73 -0.88
CA GLY A 44 3.34 11.88 -2.07
C GLY A 44 4.78 11.74 -2.60
N LEU A 45 5.77 12.19 -1.82
CA LEU A 45 7.20 12.11 -2.14
C LEU A 45 7.76 10.70 -1.94
N ALA A 46 8.97 10.45 -2.45
CA ALA A 46 9.63 9.14 -2.38
C ALA A 46 9.70 8.56 -0.95
N ASP A 47 9.87 9.41 0.07
CA ASP A 47 9.88 8.99 1.47
C ASP A 47 8.50 8.46 1.93
N ASP A 48 7.41 9.06 1.48
CA ASP A 48 6.05 8.59 1.78
C ASP A 48 5.79 7.23 1.13
N TRP A 49 6.23 7.04 -0.12
CA TRP A 49 6.14 5.75 -0.80
C TRP A 49 6.98 4.67 -0.14
N SER A 50 8.17 5.04 0.37
CA SER A 50 9.04 4.11 1.11
C SER A 50 8.39 3.68 2.44
N ASN A 51 7.82 4.63 3.18
CA ASN A 51 7.08 4.36 4.42
C ASN A 51 5.85 3.48 4.17
N LEU A 52 5.11 3.75 3.09
CA LEU A 52 3.99 2.92 2.66
C LEU A 52 4.43 1.48 2.37
N GLY A 53 5.56 1.30 1.65
CA GLY A 53 6.13 -0.01 1.38
C GLY A 53 6.46 -0.80 2.66
N VAL A 54 6.97 -0.12 3.69
CA VAL A 54 7.20 -0.72 5.02
C VAL A 54 5.87 -1.11 5.67
N SER A 55 4.89 -0.22 5.72
CA SER A 55 3.56 -0.50 6.28
C SER A 55 2.87 -1.69 5.60
N LEU A 56 2.98 -1.84 4.27
CA LEU A 56 2.42 -2.98 3.55
C LEU A 56 3.10 -4.30 3.92
N LYS A 57 4.43 -4.29 4.12
CA LYS A 57 5.18 -5.46 4.61
C LYS A 57 4.79 -5.83 6.04
N ASP A 58 4.51 -4.83 6.87
CA ASP A 58 4.02 -5.03 8.24
C ASP A 58 2.61 -5.63 8.24
N VAL A 59 1.69 -5.16 7.38
CA VAL A 59 0.37 -5.78 7.20
C VAL A 59 0.53 -7.26 6.84
N ARG A 60 1.38 -7.57 5.85
CA ARG A 60 1.62 -8.96 5.43
C ARG A 60 2.11 -9.84 6.58
N THR A 61 2.99 -9.29 7.42
CA THR A 61 3.66 -10.04 8.48
C THR A 61 2.79 -10.21 9.71
N PHE A 62 2.11 -9.16 10.14
CA PHE A 62 1.45 -9.07 11.44
C PHE A 62 -0.08 -9.11 11.39
N ALA A 63 -0.69 -8.94 10.22
CA ALA A 63 -2.13 -9.03 10.01
C ALA A 63 -2.54 -10.22 9.12
N ARG A 64 -1.63 -11.17 8.87
CA ARG A 64 -1.87 -12.34 8.00
C ARG A 64 -3.13 -13.12 8.35
N ASP A 65 -3.50 -13.16 9.63
CA ASP A 65 -4.71 -13.85 10.12
C ASP A 65 -6.02 -13.16 9.70
N GLU A 66 -5.98 -11.88 9.33
CA GLU A 66 -7.14 -11.12 8.85
C GLU A 66 -7.28 -11.14 7.32
N LEU A 67 -6.23 -11.52 6.60
CA LEU A 67 -6.15 -11.47 5.14
C LEU A 67 -6.66 -12.75 4.50
N THR A 68 -7.41 -12.60 3.42
CA THR A 68 -7.74 -13.70 2.51
C THR A 68 -6.53 -14.05 1.62
N PRO A 69 -6.51 -15.24 1.01
CA PRO A 69 -5.48 -15.60 0.03
C PRO A 69 -5.42 -14.60 -1.14
N TYR A 70 -6.58 -14.12 -1.59
CA TYR A 70 -6.67 -13.11 -2.64
C TYR A 70 -6.03 -11.80 -2.21
N GLU A 71 -6.40 -11.25 -1.05
CA GLU A 71 -5.82 -10.00 -0.55
C GLU A 71 -4.32 -10.13 -0.27
N THR A 72 -3.85 -11.31 0.16
CA THR A 72 -2.42 -11.57 0.34
C THR A 72 -1.68 -11.46 -0.99
N GLU A 73 -2.22 -12.04 -2.07
CA GLU A 73 -1.65 -11.91 -3.41
C GLU A 73 -1.66 -10.45 -3.90
N GLN A 74 -2.75 -9.73 -3.66
CA GLN A 74 -2.84 -8.31 -4.03
C GLN A 74 -1.84 -7.47 -3.24
N LEU A 75 -1.63 -7.77 -1.96
CA LEU A 75 -0.67 -7.09 -1.11
C LEU A 75 0.77 -7.31 -1.60
N GLU A 76 1.14 -8.52 -2.02
CA GLU A 76 2.45 -8.79 -2.61
C GLU A 76 2.70 -8.01 -3.90
N ARG A 77 1.69 -7.98 -4.79
CA ARG A 77 1.76 -7.18 -6.03
C ARG A 77 1.94 -5.70 -5.72
N LEU A 78 1.23 -5.20 -4.72
CA LEU A 78 1.29 -3.80 -4.31
C LEU A 78 2.66 -3.45 -3.69
N ILE A 79 3.23 -4.33 -2.86
CA ILE A 79 4.59 -4.15 -2.31
C ILE A 79 5.61 -4.01 -3.45
N HIS A 80 5.56 -4.92 -4.43
CA HIS A 80 6.47 -4.85 -5.58
C HIS A 80 6.28 -3.59 -6.43
N ALA A 81 5.04 -3.13 -6.60
CA ALA A 81 4.77 -1.93 -7.36
C ALA A 81 5.26 -0.65 -6.65
N VAL A 82 5.10 -0.56 -5.32
CA VAL A 82 5.61 0.54 -4.50
C VAL A 82 7.15 0.56 -4.49
N GLU A 83 7.78 -0.61 -4.40
CA GLU A 83 9.25 -0.75 -4.51
C GLU A 83 9.78 -0.30 -5.87
N ALA A 84 9.05 -0.59 -6.96
CA ALA A 84 9.45 -0.17 -8.30
C ALA A 84 9.40 1.35 -8.50
N VAL A 85 8.52 2.05 -7.78
CA VAL A 85 8.43 3.52 -7.81
C VAL A 85 9.56 4.14 -6.98
N THR A 86 9.86 3.57 -5.81
CA THR A 86 10.89 4.10 -4.88
C THR A 86 12.33 3.84 -5.35
N CYS A 87 12.64 2.67 -5.92
CA CYS A 87 13.97 2.35 -6.46
C CYS A 87 14.39 3.20 -7.67
N ARG A 88 13.47 3.95 -8.28
CA ARG A 88 13.76 4.81 -9.45
C ARG A 88 14.25 6.20 -9.06
N GLU A 89 13.98 6.63 -7.83
CA GLU A 89 14.28 7.98 -7.34
C GLU A 89 15.58 8.05 -6.48
N SER A 90 16.22 6.90 -6.21
CA SER A 90 17.50 6.77 -5.48
C SER A 90 18.69 6.58 -6.42
#